data_AF-A0A553I470-F1
#
_entry.id   AF-A0A553I470-F1
#
_cell.length_a   1.000
_cell.length_b   1.000
_cell.length_c   1.000
_cell.angle_alpha   90.00
_cell.angle_beta   90.00
_cell.angle_gamma   90.00
#
_symmetry.space_group_name_H-M   'P 1'
#
loop_
_entity.id
_entity.type
_entity.pdbx_description
1 polymer ?
#
loop_
_entity_poly.entity_id
_entity_poly.type
_entity_poly.pdbx_seq_one_letter_code
_entity_poly.pdbx_strand_id
1 'polypeptide(L)'
;MNRLCQSSHGNLEAVINIAGYNGNAQRQLVHFYREKMTGQWSACAVVSSNAESGGSIIQSSSKNHPDQKHGDFEVIVIEDGGVLQHYTRDNTNPDDNGVFAWRLSATVTAASGSTPPINAIHAAPLFQSQLSMDNNSDGTTLETVIIDRHRRAIHYRCAQYGTRNNSVLHRHRWCEGRVIADWATGPASIYQTSPGMLMAIVPSEDSVNEYHFEYNTWIFVRKVAANGDPGCLYTRDDKLNVLLRIKHEIHERCYKNHNCYEAWEATSALSASFGRISHTPYHRVLATNPITVLTVLSQPSNSHDIEAIVFHPCGMGPQDAWMVLQWSFSPDTKEWVVRNVVLPLVIGMPL
;
A
#
# COMPACT_ATOMS: atom_id res chain seq x y z
N MET A 1 0.33 4.26 0.31
CA MET A 1 -0.21 2.89 0.15
C MET A 1 0.85 2.00 -0.45
N ASN A 2 0.83 0.68 -0.23
CA ASN A 2 1.89 -0.22 -0.65
C ASN A 2 1.60 -0.77 -2.06
N ARG A 3 1.94 -0.03 -3.12
CA ARG A 3 1.81 -0.51 -4.53
C ARG A 3 3.01 -1.32 -5.01
N LEU A 4 3.98 -1.54 -4.13
CA LEU A 4 5.22 -2.25 -4.39
C LEU A 4 5.45 -3.19 -3.20
N CYS A 5 6.04 -4.35 -3.41
CA CYS A 5 6.69 -5.16 -2.38
C CYS A 5 7.95 -5.83 -2.94
N GLN A 6 8.82 -6.35 -2.09
CA GLN A 6 9.88 -7.26 -2.55
C GLN A 6 9.43 -8.70 -2.32
N SER A 7 9.59 -9.55 -3.32
CA SER A 7 9.34 -10.97 -3.15
C SER A 7 10.52 -11.68 -2.50
N SER A 8 10.24 -12.83 -1.90
CA SER A 8 11.22 -13.76 -1.33
C SER A 8 12.28 -14.24 -2.32
N HIS A 9 12.01 -14.09 -3.62
CA HIS A 9 12.97 -14.40 -4.68
C HIS A 9 13.91 -13.24 -5.01
N GLY A 10 13.66 -12.05 -4.45
CA GLY A 10 14.45 -10.82 -4.62
C GLY A 10 13.93 -9.89 -5.72
N ASN A 11 12.84 -10.24 -6.41
CA ASN A 11 12.21 -9.36 -7.39
C ASN A 11 11.45 -8.24 -6.69
N LEU A 12 11.34 -7.08 -7.33
CA LEU A 12 10.35 -6.10 -6.94
C LEU A 12 9.03 -6.42 -7.62
N GLU A 13 7.92 -6.30 -6.91
CA GLU A 13 6.58 -6.67 -7.36
C GLU A 13 5.68 -5.45 -7.20
N ALA A 14 4.98 -5.04 -8.25
CA ALA A 14 4.16 -3.84 -8.23
C ALA A 14 2.75 -4.12 -8.75
N VAL A 15 1.75 -3.39 -8.25
CA VAL A 15 0.43 -3.34 -8.85
C VAL A 15 0.14 -1.92 -9.32
N ILE A 16 -0.29 -1.81 -10.58
CA ILE A 16 -0.53 -0.52 -11.22
C ILE A 16 -1.89 -0.55 -11.88
N ASN A 17 -2.73 0.43 -11.53
CA ASN A 17 -4.00 0.66 -12.19
C ASN A 17 -3.75 1.41 -13.51
N ILE A 18 -4.02 0.73 -14.62
CA ILE A 18 -3.81 1.24 -15.97
C ILE A 18 -5.12 1.16 -16.77
N ALA A 19 -5.20 1.94 -17.86
CA ALA A 19 -6.28 1.80 -18.82
C ALA A 19 -6.24 0.39 -19.44
N GLY A 20 -7.41 -0.26 -19.49
CA GLY A 20 -7.61 -1.53 -20.17
C GLY A 20 -7.75 -1.37 -21.67
N TYR A 21 -8.06 -2.47 -22.36
CA TYR A 21 -8.18 -2.50 -23.82
C TYR A 21 -9.21 -1.50 -24.38
N ASN A 22 -10.29 -1.24 -23.64
CA ASN A 22 -11.34 -0.29 -24.01
C ASN A 22 -11.05 1.16 -23.58
N GLY A 23 -9.79 1.49 -23.29
CA GLY A 23 -9.36 2.82 -22.87
C GLY A 23 -9.77 3.16 -21.43
N ASN A 24 -9.78 4.45 -21.11
CA ASN A 24 -9.98 4.94 -19.72
C ASN A 24 -11.31 4.54 -19.08
N ALA A 25 -12.31 4.13 -19.86
CA ALA A 25 -13.61 3.69 -19.36
C ALA A 25 -13.55 2.31 -18.69
N GLN A 26 -12.51 1.52 -18.97
CA GLN A 26 -12.28 0.24 -18.32
C GLN A 26 -10.87 0.23 -17.76
N ARG A 27 -10.74 0.08 -16.45
CA ARG A 27 -9.46 0.09 -15.76
C ARG A 27 -9.09 -1.28 -15.25
N GLN A 28 -7.81 -1.59 -15.33
CA GLN A 28 -7.27 -2.87 -14.93
C GLN A 28 -6.16 -2.68 -13.91
N LEU A 29 -6.21 -3.44 -12.83
CA LEU A 29 -5.08 -3.56 -11.93
C LEU A 29 -4.18 -4.66 -12.47
N VAL A 30 -2.96 -4.28 -12.85
CA VAL A 30 -1.99 -5.21 -13.45
C VAL A 30 -0.81 -5.38 -12.50
N HIS A 31 -0.43 -6.64 -12.27
CA HIS A 31 0.77 -7.02 -11.54
C HIS A 31 1.98 -6.95 -12.48
N PHE A 32 3.03 -6.24 -12.05
CA PHE A 32 4.32 -6.14 -12.69
C PHE A 32 5.40 -6.68 -11.77
N TYR A 33 6.49 -7.19 -12.34
CA TYR A 33 7.68 -7.54 -11.56
C TYR A 33 8.93 -6.98 -12.22
N ARG A 34 9.91 -6.62 -11.39
CA ARG A 34 11.28 -6.32 -11.80
C ARG A 34 12.12 -7.55 -11.55
N GLU A 35 12.62 -8.14 -12.63
CA GLU A 35 13.53 -9.28 -12.52
C GLU A 35 14.84 -8.82 -11.86
N LYS A 36 15.25 -9.49 -10.77
CA LYS A 36 16.44 -9.10 -10.00
C LYS A 36 17.74 -9.12 -10.80
N MET A 37 17.84 -10.00 -11.80
CA MET A 37 19.06 -10.24 -12.55
C MET A 37 19.27 -9.19 -13.64
N THR A 38 18.19 -8.79 -14.32
CA THR A 38 18.24 -7.87 -15.46
C THR A 38 17.84 -6.45 -15.07
N GLY A 39 17.13 -6.27 -13.96
CA GLY A 39 16.52 -5.01 -13.56
C GLY A 39 15.34 -4.59 -14.44
N GLN A 40 14.91 -5.43 -15.38
CA GLN A 40 13.84 -5.11 -16.32
C GLN A 40 12.47 -5.35 -15.69
N TRP A 41 11.55 -4.41 -15.94
CA TRP A 41 10.16 -4.52 -15.55
C TRP A 41 9.36 -5.28 -16.62
N SER A 42 8.56 -6.24 -16.19
CA SER A 42 7.65 -7.01 -17.04
C SER A 42 6.25 -7.02 -16.44
N ALA A 43 5.23 -6.93 -17.30
CA ALA A 43 3.86 -7.22 -16.89
C ALA A 43 3.73 -8.72 -16.66
N CYS A 44 3.06 -9.10 -15.57
CA CYS A 44 2.83 -10.49 -15.20
C CYS A 44 1.42 -10.92 -15.54
N ALA A 45 0.43 -10.38 -14.83
CA ALA A 45 -0.96 -10.80 -14.96
C ALA A 45 -1.91 -9.66 -14.57
N VAL A 46 -3.13 -9.72 -15.10
CA VAL A 46 -4.23 -8.86 -14.65
C VAL A 46 -4.73 -9.41 -13.32
N VAL A 47 -4.69 -8.59 -12.27
CA VAL A 47 -5.28 -8.91 -10.96
C VAL A 47 -6.79 -8.70 -11.01
N SER A 48 -7.21 -7.56 -11.57
CA SER A 48 -8.61 -7.19 -11.71
C SER A 48 -8.85 -6.42 -13.00
N SER A 49 -10.03 -6.63 -13.59
CA SER A 49 -10.50 -5.94 -14.79
C SER A 49 -11.51 -4.81 -14.54
N ASN A 50 -11.81 -4.55 -13.25
CA ASN A 50 -12.78 -3.55 -12.78
C ASN A 50 -12.17 -2.61 -11.72
N ALA A 51 -10.86 -2.40 -11.77
CA ALA A 51 -10.14 -1.69 -10.73
C ALA A 51 -10.48 -0.18 -10.75
N GLU A 52 -11.00 0.33 -9.64
CA GLU A 52 -11.27 1.76 -9.43
C GLU A 52 -10.12 2.47 -8.70
N SER A 53 -9.15 1.71 -8.20
CA SER A 53 -8.00 2.19 -7.43
C SER A 53 -6.69 1.47 -7.75
N GLY A 54 -5.56 2.04 -7.32
CA GLY A 54 -4.22 1.52 -7.58
C GLY A 54 -3.83 0.26 -6.81
N GLY A 55 -4.74 -0.27 -5.99
CA GLY A 55 -4.52 -1.45 -5.17
C GLY A 55 -3.39 -1.33 -4.14
N SER A 56 -3.20 -2.40 -3.37
CA SER A 56 -2.04 -2.58 -2.49
C SER A 56 -1.61 -4.05 -2.53
N ILE A 57 -0.31 -4.29 -2.66
CA ILE A 57 0.29 -5.63 -2.77
C ILE A 57 1.25 -5.89 -1.60
N ILE A 58 1.24 -7.12 -1.10
CA ILE A 58 2.29 -7.68 -0.24
C ILE A 58 2.58 -9.12 -0.65
N GLN A 59 3.72 -9.66 -0.21
CA GLN A 59 3.87 -11.10 -0.05
C GLN A 59 3.62 -11.45 1.41
N SER A 60 2.69 -12.36 1.68
CA SER A 60 2.45 -12.83 3.04
C SER A 60 3.62 -13.67 3.54
N SER A 61 3.82 -13.67 4.85
CA SER A 61 4.76 -14.56 5.55
C SER A 61 4.12 -15.91 5.90
N SER A 62 2.79 -16.01 5.80
CA SER A 62 2.02 -17.20 6.13
C SER A 62 2.19 -18.26 5.05
N LYS A 63 2.44 -19.50 5.47
CA LYS A 63 2.62 -20.64 4.56
C LYS A 63 1.34 -21.45 4.50
N ASN A 64 0.80 -21.59 3.29
CA ASN A 64 -0.46 -22.27 3.03
C ASN A 64 -0.25 -23.71 2.51
N HIS A 65 0.98 -24.21 2.49
CA HIS A 65 1.33 -25.60 2.22
C HIS A 65 2.63 -26.01 2.94
N PRO A 66 2.81 -27.26 3.41
CA PRO A 66 4.08 -27.69 4.03
C PRO A 66 5.30 -27.50 3.13
N ASP A 67 5.12 -27.68 1.82
CA ASP A 67 6.19 -27.53 0.82
C ASP A 67 6.43 -26.07 0.40
N GLN A 68 5.61 -25.14 0.89
CA GLN A 68 5.71 -23.74 0.53
C GLN A 68 6.91 -23.08 1.23
N LYS A 69 7.87 -22.60 0.45
CA LYS A 69 9.07 -21.94 0.98
C LYS A 69 8.79 -20.54 1.49
N HIS A 70 7.81 -19.85 0.90
CA HIS A 70 7.48 -18.43 1.11
C HIS A 70 5.98 -18.23 0.91
N GLY A 71 5.35 -17.25 1.58
CA GLY A 71 3.90 -17.08 1.45
C GLY A 71 3.43 -16.56 0.09
N ASP A 72 2.13 -16.48 -0.05
CA ASP A 72 1.41 -16.08 -1.27
C ASP A 72 1.47 -14.57 -1.47
N PHE A 73 1.26 -14.11 -2.71
CA PHE A 73 1.00 -12.69 -2.91
C PHE A 73 -0.46 -12.38 -2.60
N GLU A 74 -0.67 -11.26 -1.92
CA GLU A 74 -1.97 -10.77 -1.51
C GLU A 74 -2.15 -9.37 -2.08
N VAL A 75 -3.30 -9.12 -2.70
CA VAL A 75 -3.65 -7.82 -3.25
C VAL A 75 -5.04 -7.42 -2.78
N ILE A 76 -5.20 -6.18 -2.35
CA ILE A 76 -6.53 -5.57 -2.20
C ILE A 76 -6.72 -4.45 -3.22
N VAL A 77 -7.95 -4.27 -3.67
CA VAL A 77 -8.32 -3.26 -4.66
C VAL A 77 -9.78 -2.89 -4.51
N ILE A 78 -10.09 -1.61 -4.71
CA ILE A 78 -11.46 -1.12 -4.77
C ILE A 78 -12.01 -1.31 -6.19
N GLU A 79 -13.22 -1.86 -6.26
CA GLU A 79 -13.96 -2.16 -7.48
C GLU A 79 -15.45 -1.79 -7.32
N ASP A 80 -16.19 -1.79 -8.43
CA ASP A 80 -17.67 -1.81 -8.45
C ASP A 80 -18.35 -0.79 -7.50
N GLY A 81 -17.92 0.47 -7.55
CA GLY A 81 -18.52 1.56 -6.77
C GLY A 81 -18.10 1.61 -5.30
N GLY A 82 -16.86 1.20 -4.98
CA GLY A 82 -16.30 1.28 -3.63
C GLY A 82 -16.18 -0.04 -2.89
N VAL A 83 -16.42 -1.19 -3.52
CA VAL A 83 -16.30 -2.51 -2.92
C VAL A 83 -14.82 -2.89 -2.82
N LEU A 84 -14.31 -3.13 -1.60
CA LEU A 84 -12.94 -3.61 -1.43
C LEU A 84 -12.89 -5.13 -1.63
N GLN A 85 -12.17 -5.55 -2.66
CA GLN A 85 -11.89 -6.95 -2.97
C GLN A 85 -10.48 -7.34 -2.52
N HIS A 86 -10.31 -8.61 -2.20
CA HIS A 86 -9.04 -9.23 -1.83
C HIS A 86 -8.76 -10.42 -2.77
N TYR A 87 -7.60 -10.37 -3.41
CA TYR A 87 -7.07 -11.37 -4.33
C TYR A 87 -5.84 -12.03 -3.74
N THR A 88 -5.70 -13.33 -4.00
CA THR A 88 -4.50 -14.10 -3.65
C THR A 88 -3.92 -14.75 -4.90
N ARG A 89 -2.60 -14.77 -4.98
CA ARG A 89 -1.84 -15.56 -5.95
C ARG A 89 -0.96 -16.58 -5.23
N ASP A 90 -1.19 -17.83 -5.56
CA ASP A 90 -0.44 -18.97 -5.02
C ASP A 90 0.99 -18.96 -5.56
N ASN A 91 1.96 -18.88 -4.65
CA ASN A 91 3.39 -18.83 -5.01
C ASN A 91 4.07 -20.20 -5.09
N THR A 92 3.32 -21.31 -4.95
CA THR A 92 3.88 -22.66 -5.12
C THR A 92 4.16 -23.01 -6.60
N ASN A 93 3.52 -22.33 -7.55
CA ASN A 93 3.78 -22.48 -8.97
C ASN A 93 4.08 -21.12 -9.64
N PRO A 94 5.35 -20.66 -9.64
CA PRO A 94 5.72 -19.35 -10.16
C PRO A 94 5.53 -19.19 -11.68
N ASP A 95 5.35 -20.30 -12.40
CA ASP A 95 5.13 -20.29 -13.85
C ASP A 95 3.67 -20.00 -14.25
N ASP A 96 2.74 -19.96 -13.28
CA ASP A 96 1.37 -19.52 -13.51
C ASP A 96 1.32 -17.99 -13.62
N ASN A 97 1.78 -17.48 -14.77
CA ASN A 97 1.72 -16.07 -15.17
C ASN A 97 0.51 -15.80 -16.08
N GLY A 98 -0.49 -16.69 -16.07
CA GLY A 98 -1.66 -16.61 -16.94
C GLY A 98 -2.80 -15.77 -16.37
N VAL A 99 -3.90 -15.70 -17.12
CA VAL A 99 -5.16 -14.99 -16.76
C VAL A 99 -5.76 -15.50 -15.44
N PHE A 100 -5.37 -16.69 -14.97
CA PHE A 100 -5.87 -17.33 -13.75
C PHE A 100 -4.88 -17.31 -12.58
N ALA A 101 -3.78 -16.56 -12.71
CA ALA A 101 -2.75 -16.44 -11.66
C ALA A 101 -3.31 -15.86 -10.35
N TRP A 102 -4.29 -14.95 -10.45
CA TRP A 102 -4.94 -14.31 -9.33
C TRP A 102 -6.34 -14.87 -9.12
N ARG A 103 -6.69 -15.15 -7.86
CA ARG A 103 -8.01 -15.63 -7.46
C ARG A 103 -8.65 -14.62 -6.54
N LEU A 104 -9.92 -14.30 -6.77
CA LEU A 104 -10.72 -13.54 -5.82
C LEU A 104 -10.93 -14.39 -4.56
N SER A 105 -10.30 -13.98 -3.47
CA SER A 105 -10.31 -14.71 -2.20
C SER A 105 -11.42 -14.25 -1.29
N ALA A 106 -11.72 -12.95 -1.27
CA ALA A 106 -12.79 -12.40 -0.45
C ALA A 106 -13.28 -11.02 -0.93
N THR A 107 -14.53 -10.71 -0.59
CA THR A 107 -15.04 -9.34 -0.59
C THR A 107 -14.94 -8.78 0.82
N VAL A 108 -13.97 -7.89 1.05
CA VAL A 108 -13.60 -7.40 2.38
C VAL A 108 -14.74 -6.59 3.00
N THR A 109 -15.36 -5.69 2.24
CA THR A 109 -16.44 -4.82 2.75
C THR A 109 -17.72 -5.58 3.09
N ALA A 110 -17.92 -6.78 2.53
CA ALA A 110 -19.03 -7.67 2.92
C ALA A 110 -18.87 -8.20 4.36
N ALA A 111 -17.65 -8.21 4.91
CA ALA A 111 -17.38 -8.62 6.29
C ALA A 111 -17.97 -7.68 7.35
N SER A 112 -18.45 -6.50 6.95
CA SER A 112 -19.21 -5.59 7.82
C SER A 112 -20.54 -6.18 8.29
N GLY A 113 -21.10 -7.13 7.55
CA GLY A 113 -22.49 -7.58 7.73
C GLY A 113 -23.53 -6.49 7.42
N SER A 114 -23.10 -5.32 6.94
CA SER A 114 -24.00 -4.24 6.55
C SER A 114 -24.63 -4.52 5.19
N THR A 115 -25.89 -4.10 5.03
CA THR A 115 -26.62 -4.19 3.76
C THR A 115 -27.20 -2.80 3.42
N PRO A 116 -26.73 -2.14 2.34
CA PRO A 116 -25.64 -2.54 1.44
C PRO A 116 -24.26 -2.49 2.12
N PRO A 117 -23.23 -3.15 1.53
CA PRO A 117 -21.85 -3.09 2.01
C PRO A 117 -21.32 -1.65 2.12
N ILE A 118 -20.32 -1.45 2.98
CA ILE A 118 -19.63 -0.16 3.10
C ILE A 118 -18.83 0.10 1.83
N ASN A 119 -19.05 1.27 1.21
CA ASN A 119 -18.31 1.68 0.02
C ASN A 119 -17.12 2.56 0.42
N ALA A 120 -15.93 2.11 0.06
CA ALA A 120 -14.69 2.85 0.19
C ALA A 120 -14.59 3.96 -0.87
N ILE A 121 -14.14 5.15 -0.47
CA ILE A 121 -13.91 6.30 -1.36
C ILE A 121 -12.43 6.61 -1.56
N HIS A 122 -11.56 5.95 -0.80
CA HIS A 122 -10.11 6.07 -0.92
C HIS A 122 -9.48 4.69 -0.90
N ALA A 123 -8.40 4.56 -1.66
CA ALA A 123 -7.62 3.35 -1.75
C ALA A 123 -7.06 2.92 -0.39
N ALA A 124 -6.93 1.60 -0.21
CA ALA A 124 -6.69 0.96 1.07
C ALA A 124 -5.27 0.37 1.16
N PRO A 125 -4.52 0.59 2.25
CA PRO A 125 -3.25 -0.09 2.46
C PRO A 125 -3.48 -1.57 2.80
N LEU A 126 -2.60 -2.45 2.36
CA LEU A 126 -2.51 -3.83 2.85
C LEU A 126 -1.23 -3.99 3.66
N PHE A 127 -1.38 -4.55 4.86
CA PHE A 127 -0.29 -4.80 5.78
C PHE A 127 -0.47 -6.19 6.42
N GLN A 128 0.62 -6.85 6.80
CA GLN A 128 0.55 -8.07 7.60
C GLN A 128 1.14 -7.79 8.98
N SER A 129 0.33 -7.98 10.02
CA SER A 129 0.73 -7.78 11.41
C SER A 129 0.97 -9.11 12.13
N GLN A 130 1.72 -9.06 13.23
CA GLN A 130 1.90 -10.17 14.17
C GLN A 130 0.83 -10.22 15.28
N LEU A 131 -0.26 -9.48 15.13
CA LEU A 131 -1.38 -9.56 16.06
C LEU A 131 -2.16 -10.85 15.78
N SER A 132 -2.27 -11.73 16.77
CA SER A 132 -3.17 -12.87 16.67
C SER A 132 -4.63 -12.41 16.76
N MET A 133 -5.50 -12.96 15.91
CA MET A 133 -6.96 -12.78 16.06
C MET A 133 -7.54 -13.79 17.04
N ASP A 134 -7.04 -15.03 17.01
CA ASP A 134 -7.47 -16.13 17.87
C ASP A 134 -6.25 -16.99 18.28
N ASN A 135 -6.42 -17.91 19.23
CA ASN A 135 -5.37 -18.88 19.61
C ASN A 135 -4.98 -19.87 18.49
N ASN A 136 -5.68 -19.82 17.34
CA ASN A 136 -5.58 -20.78 16.24
C ASN A 136 -5.13 -20.17 14.90
N SER A 137 -4.84 -18.87 14.82
CA SER A 137 -4.24 -18.25 13.62
C SER A 137 -2.74 -18.52 13.54
N ASP A 138 -2.16 -18.47 12.34
CA ASP A 138 -0.73 -18.69 12.05
C ASP A 138 0.21 -17.58 12.61
N GLY A 139 -0.17 -16.96 13.74
CA GLY A 139 0.57 -15.91 14.42
C GLY A 139 0.56 -14.55 13.70
N THR A 140 -0.08 -14.44 12.53
CA THR A 140 -0.17 -13.20 11.77
C THR A 140 -1.57 -12.96 11.21
N THR A 141 -1.85 -11.70 10.90
CA THR A 141 -3.14 -11.23 10.37
C THR A 141 -2.93 -10.24 9.25
N LEU A 142 -3.77 -10.29 8.21
CA LEU A 142 -3.80 -9.20 7.24
C LEU A 142 -4.63 -8.05 7.82
N GLU A 143 -4.15 -6.84 7.63
CA GLU A 143 -4.75 -5.62 8.16
C GLU A 143 -4.94 -4.62 7.01
N THR A 144 -6.09 -3.96 6.98
CA THR A 144 -6.38 -2.89 6.01
C THR A 144 -7.26 -1.80 6.62
N VAL A 145 -7.22 -0.60 6.06
CA VAL A 145 -8.13 0.50 6.42
C VAL A 145 -8.81 1.01 5.16
N ILE A 146 -10.13 1.11 5.21
CA ILE A 146 -10.88 1.85 4.20
C ILE A 146 -11.32 3.19 4.76
N ILE A 147 -11.62 4.13 3.88
CA ILE A 147 -12.35 5.35 4.24
C ILE A 147 -13.67 5.31 3.51
N ASP A 148 -14.77 5.38 4.26
CA ASP A 148 -16.11 5.35 3.68
C ASP A 148 -16.58 6.76 3.25
N ARG A 149 -17.75 6.81 2.61
CA ARG A 149 -18.39 8.08 2.20
C ARG A 149 -18.69 9.05 3.36
N HIS A 150 -18.72 8.56 4.59
CA HIS A 150 -18.91 9.35 5.81
C HIS A 150 -17.58 9.80 6.40
N ARG A 151 -16.46 9.61 5.67
CA ARG A 151 -15.11 9.94 6.10
C ARG A 151 -14.66 9.15 7.33
N ARG A 152 -15.24 7.98 7.57
CA ARG A 152 -14.81 7.10 8.64
C ARG A 152 -13.67 6.24 8.15
N ALA A 153 -12.51 6.29 8.82
CA ALA A 153 -11.42 5.35 8.64
C ALA A 153 -11.76 4.06 9.42
N ILE A 154 -12.07 2.99 8.71
CA ILE A 154 -12.53 1.72 9.28
C ILE A 154 -11.45 0.66 9.07
N HIS A 155 -10.96 0.10 10.18
CA HIS A 155 -9.99 -0.96 10.19
C HIS A 155 -10.66 -2.32 9.95
N TYR A 156 -10.11 -3.14 9.06
CA TYR A 156 -10.50 -4.51 8.80
C TYR A 156 -9.33 -5.45 9.06
N ARG A 157 -9.64 -6.65 9.54
CA ARG A 157 -8.65 -7.67 9.89
C ARG A 157 -9.00 -8.98 9.21
N CYS A 158 -8.01 -9.74 8.76
CA CYS A 158 -8.20 -11.06 8.18
C CYS A 158 -7.48 -12.10 9.03
N ALA A 159 -8.23 -13.09 9.52
CA ALA A 159 -7.63 -14.34 9.95
C ALA A 159 -7.20 -15.13 8.71
N GLN A 160 -5.92 -15.47 8.65
CA GLN A 160 -5.39 -16.42 7.67
C GLN A 160 -5.39 -17.80 8.33
N TYR A 161 -6.23 -18.70 7.82
CA TYR A 161 -6.27 -20.07 8.28
C TYR A 161 -5.39 -20.92 7.37
N GLY A 162 -4.28 -21.41 7.90
CA GLY A 162 -3.37 -22.31 7.20
C GLY A 162 -4.00 -23.65 6.79
N THR A 163 -3.15 -24.53 6.26
CA THR A 163 -3.42 -25.83 5.62
C THR A 163 -4.36 -26.81 6.30
N ARG A 164 -4.79 -26.58 7.55
CA ARG A 164 -5.50 -27.58 8.35
C ARG A 164 -6.84 -28.00 7.74
N ASN A 165 -7.44 -27.20 6.86
CA ASN A 165 -8.66 -27.57 6.14
C ASN A 165 -8.47 -27.46 4.62
N ASN A 166 -8.64 -28.58 3.90
CA ASN A 166 -8.56 -28.66 2.44
C ASN A 166 -9.65 -27.85 1.69
N SER A 167 -10.56 -27.15 2.39
CA SER A 167 -11.52 -26.25 1.75
C SER A 167 -10.90 -24.88 1.50
N VAL A 168 -10.63 -24.57 0.22
CA VAL A 168 -10.13 -23.26 -0.24
C VAL A 168 -11.05 -22.10 0.18
N LEU A 169 -12.35 -22.36 0.39
CA LEU A 169 -13.38 -21.39 0.75
C LEU A 169 -13.26 -20.75 2.15
N HIS A 170 -12.32 -21.18 2.98
CA HIS A 170 -12.17 -20.67 4.36
C HIS A 170 -10.77 -20.14 4.69
N ARG A 171 -9.92 -19.88 3.70
CA ARG A 171 -8.52 -19.45 3.96
C ARG A 171 -8.42 -18.02 4.48
N HIS A 172 -9.29 -17.13 4.02
CA HIS A 172 -9.28 -15.73 4.40
C HIS A 172 -10.63 -15.34 4.96
N ARG A 173 -10.66 -15.07 6.27
CA ARG A 173 -11.85 -14.57 6.93
C ARG A 173 -11.61 -13.15 7.39
N TRP A 174 -12.10 -12.22 6.59
CA TRP A 174 -12.15 -10.81 6.94
C TRP A 174 -13.23 -10.57 8.01
N CYS A 175 -12.95 -9.68 8.93
CA CYS A 175 -13.90 -9.09 9.86
C CYS A 175 -13.76 -7.56 9.82
N GLU A 176 -14.88 -6.87 9.97
CA GLU A 176 -14.83 -5.46 10.32
C GLU A 176 -14.26 -5.32 11.74
N GLY A 177 -13.20 -4.53 11.84
CA GLY A 177 -12.60 -4.15 13.10
C GLY A 177 -13.31 -2.94 13.70
N ARG A 178 -12.53 -1.92 14.04
CA ARG A 178 -13.03 -0.70 14.68
C ARG A 178 -12.79 0.52 13.80
N VAL A 179 -13.62 1.54 14.01
CA VAL A 179 -13.37 2.87 13.49
C VAL A 179 -12.11 3.43 14.16
N ILE A 180 -11.17 3.91 13.35
CA ILE A 180 -9.96 4.61 13.78
C ILE A 180 -10.26 6.09 14.01
N ALA A 181 -10.97 6.71 13.06
CA ALA A 181 -11.36 8.12 13.09
C ALA A 181 -12.61 8.38 12.24
N ASP A 182 -13.40 9.39 12.58
CA ASP A 182 -14.66 9.74 11.89
C ASP A 182 -14.53 10.96 10.94
N TRP A 183 -13.30 11.37 10.59
CA TRP A 183 -13.03 12.60 9.85
C TRP A 183 -11.82 12.47 8.90
N ALA A 184 -11.59 11.26 8.39
CA ALA A 184 -10.50 10.98 7.49
C ALA A 184 -10.69 11.66 6.12
N THR A 185 -9.67 12.37 5.65
CA THR A 185 -9.72 13.12 4.37
C THR A 185 -8.95 12.47 3.23
N GLY A 186 -8.24 11.38 3.49
CA GLY A 186 -7.41 10.70 2.49
C GLY A 186 -6.83 9.38 3.00
N PRO A 187 -6.17 8.59 2.15
CA PRO A 187 -5.76 7.21 2.46
C PRO A 187 -5.00 7.05 3.77
N ALA A 188 -5.48 6.20 4.67
CA ALA A 188 -4.75 5.88 5.88
C ALA A 188 -3.50 5.02 5.57
N SER A 189 -2.54 5.01 6.49
CA SER A 189 -1.40 4.07 6.47
C SER A 189 -1.35 3.29 7.78
N ILE A 190 -1.02 2.00 7.72
CA ILE A 190 -0.86 1.12 8.89
C ILE A 190 0.58 0.65 8.97
N TYR A 191 1.09 0.48 10.19
CA TYR A 191 2.39 -0.09 10.48
C TYR A 191 2.39 -0.77 11.85
N GLN A 192 3.45 -1.51 12.16
CA GLN A 192 3.61 -2.17 13.44
C GLN A 192 4.97 -1.77 14.04
N THR A 193 4.98 -1.31 15.29
CA THR A 193 6.20 -0.91 16.01
C THR A 193 6.73 -2.01 16.93
N SER A 194 5.87 -2.95 17.33
CA SER A 194 6.22 -4.16 18.06
C SER A 194 5.16 -5.24 17.83
N PRO A 195 5.42 -6.53 18.13
CA PRO A 195 4.49 -7.63 17.85
C PRO A 195 3.06 -7.43 18.39
N GLY A 196 2.90 -6.64 19.45
CA GLY A 196 1.59 -6.30 20.06
C GLY A 196 1.05 -4.91 19.74
N MET A 197 1.78 -4.08 18.97
CA MET A 197 1.45 -2.66 18.79
C MET A 197 1.29 -2.30 17.31
N LEU A 198 0.04 -2.34 16.86
CA LEU A 198 -0.36 -1.86 15.54
C LEU A 198 -0.67 -0.36 15.63
N MET A 199 -0.25 0.37 14.61
CA MET A 199 -0.34 1.82 14.54
C MET A 199 -0.98 2.24 13.22
N ALA A 200 -1.64 3.39 13.22
CA ALA A 200 -2.22 3.97 12.01
C ALA A 200 -1.92 5.47 11.94
N ILE A 201 -1.65 5.94 10.73
CA ILE A 201 -1.62 7.36 10.38
C ILE A 201 -2.85 7.67 9.55
N VAL A 202 -3.68 8.59 10.03
CA VAL A 202 -4.93 9.00 9.39
C VAL A 202 -4.90 10.52 9.16
N PRO A 203 -5.03 10.98 7.91
CA PRO A 203 -5.13 12.41 7.62
C PRO A 203 -6.52 12.94 7.95
N SER A 204 -6.61 14.25 8.10
CA SER A 204 -7.84 14.98 8.41
C SER A 204 -7.81 16.35 7.78
N GLU A 205 -8.87 17.14 7.97
CA GLU A 205 -8.96 18.46 7.36
C GLU A 205 -7.83 19.40 7.79
N ASP A 206 -7.38 19.31 9.05
CA ASP A 206 -6.40 20.24 9.61
C ASP A 206 -5.07 19.58 9.99
N SER A 207 -4.96 18.25 9.86
CA SER A 207 -3.83 17.53 10.43
C SER A 207 -3.66 16.09 9.95
N VAL A 208 -2.49 15.53 10.24
CA VAL A 208 -2.21 14.10 10.13
C VAL A 208 -2.05 13.55 11.54
N ASN A 209 -2.83 12.53 11.88
CA ASN A 209 -2.96 12.02 13.25
C ASN A 209 -2.50 10.57 13.35
N GLU A 210 -1.84 10.25 14.46
CA GLU A 210 -1.32 8.93 14.78
C GLU A 210 -2.21 8.27 15.84
N TYR A 211 -2.53 7.00 15.60
CA TYR A 211 -3.35 6.17 16.46
C TYR A 211 -2.62 4.86 16.77
N HIS A 212 -2.85 4.29 17.95
CA HIS A 212 -2.43 2.93 18.27
C HIS A 212 -3.65 2.03 18.47
N PHE A 213 -3.48 0.75 18.21
CA PHE A 213 -4.48 -0.28 18.45
C PHE A 213 -4.15 -1.01 19.74
N GLU A 214 -5.07 -0.96 20.70
CA GLU A 214 -4.92 -1.62 22.01
C GLU A 214 -6.28 -2.19 22.42
N TYR A 215 -6.32 -3.40 22.99
CA TYR A 215 -7.55 -4.06 23.47
C TYR A 215 -8.75 -3.99 22.51
N ASN A 216 -8.51 -4.19 21.21
CA ASN A 216 -9.54 -4.12 20.18
C ASN A 216 -10.22 -2.74 20.05
N THR A 217 -9.49 -1.66 20.36
CA THR A 217 -9.88 -0.27 20.13
C THR A 217 -8.71 0.53 19.57
N TRP A 218 -9.02 1.61 18.86
CA TRP A 218 -8.03 2.60 18.43
C TRP A 218 -8.01 3.77 19.41
N ILE A 219 -6.82 4.20 19.80
CA ILE A 219 -6.59 5.31 20.72
C ILE A 219 -5.74 6.34 20.01
N PHE A 220 -6.20 7.60 20.02
CA PHE A 220 -5.43 8.72 19.50
C PHE A 220 -4.16 8.89 20.33
N VAL A 221 -3.01 8.94 19.64
CA VAL A 221 -1.71 9.14 20.27
C VAL A 221 -1.31 10.61 20.19
N ARG A 222 -1.25 11.16 18.97
CA ARG A 222 -0.78 12.53 18.73
C ARG A 222 -1.07 13.03 17.32
N LYS A 223 -0.88 14.34 17.14
CA LYS A 223 -0.81 15.02 15.84
C LYS A 223 0.63 14.93 15.29
N VAL A 224 0.79 14.32 14.12
CA VAL A 224 2.08 14.15 13.41
C VAL A 224 2.45 15.41 12.64
N ALA A 225 1.49 16.03 11.95
CA ALA A 225 1.67 17.27 11.20
C ALA A 225 0.38 18.08 11.14
N ALA A 226 0.51 19.39 10.92
CA ALA A 226 -0.60 20.28 10.59
C ALA A 226 -0.76 20.37 9.05
N ASN A 227 -2.00 20.40 8.57
CA ASN A 227 -2.39 20.63 7.17
C ASN A 227 -1.67 19.74 6.15
N GLY A 228 -1.78 18.42 6.31
CA GLY A 228 -1.12 17.47 5.44
C GLY A 228 -2.05 16.39 4.90
N ASP A 229 -1.82 16.01 3.64
CA ASP A 229 -2.30 14.76 3.08
C ASP A 229 -1.41 13.63 3.56
N PRO A 230 -1.96 12.42 3.74
CA PRO A 230 -1.15 11.29 4.13
C PRO A 230 -0.19 10.99 2.97
N GLY A 231 1.07 10.71 3.29
CA GLY A 231 1.96 10.11 2.31
C GLY A 231 2.13 8.63 2.59
N CYS A 232 3.36 8.19 2.67
CA CYS A 232 3.74 6.79 2.70
C CYS A 232 4.75 6.54 3.80
N LEU A 233 4.66 5.35 4.39
CA LEU A 233 5.51 4.88 5.48
C LEU A 233 6.62 4.01 4.92
N TYR A 234 7.81 4.15 5.50
CA TYR A 234 8.99 3.47 5.01
C TYR A 234 10.02 3.38 6.15
N THR A 235 10.74 2.27 6.31
CA THR A 235 11.82 2.14 7.30
C THR A 235 13.20 2.46 6.69
N ARG A 236 14.06 3.13 7.45
CA ARG A 236 15.47 3.43 7.12
C ARG A 236 16.28 3.43 8.41
N ASP A 237 17.40 2.71 8.44
CA ASP A 237 18.30 2.62 9.60
C ASP A 237 17.56 2.24 10.90
N ASP A 238 16.71 1.21 10.84
CA ASP A 238 15.83 0.75 11.95
C ASP A 238 14.85 1.81 12.49
N LYS A 239 14.66 2.91 11.74
CA LYS A 239 13.70 3.96 12.07
C LYS A 239 12.56 3.94 11.09
N LEU A 240 11.35 4.13 11.61
CA LEU A 240 10.19 4.41 10.79
C LEU A 240 10.24 5.85 10.32
N ASN A 241 10.11 6.06 9.02
CA ASN A 241 10.00 7.36 8.39
C ASN A 241 8.61 7.46 7.75
N VAL A 242 8.06 8.66 7.78
CA VAL A 242 6.83 8.99 7.07
C VAL A 242 7.16 10.10 6.08
N LEU A 243 6.77 9.89 4.85
CA LEU A 243 6.65 10.97 3.88
C LEU A 243 5.27 11.56 4.04
N LEU A 244 5.20 12.87 4.20
CA LEU A 244 3.98 13.63 4.37
C LEU A 244 3.92 14.65 3.27
N ARG A 245 2.74 14.81 2.67
CA ARG A 245 2.52 15.92 1.76
C ARG A 245 1.90 17.05 2.55
N ILE A 246 2.59 18.19 2.62
CA ILE A 246 2.06 19.40 3.25
C ILE A 246 1.95 20.44 2.15
N LYS A 247 0.71 20.74 1.74
CA LYS A 247 0.42 21.57 0.56
C LYS A 247 1.02 20.98 -0.73
N HIS A 248 2.11 21.58 -1.21
CA HIS A 248 2.79 21.24 -2.47
C HIS A 248 4.17 20.62 -2.24
N GLU A 249 4.57 20.48 -0.97
CA GLU A 249 5.88 19.98 -0.57
C GLU A 249 5.75 18.60 0.05
N ILE A 250 6.77 17.77 -0.18
CA ILE A 250 6.92 16.47 0.47
C ILE A 250 7.92 16.67 1.60
N HIS A 251 7.48 16.38 2.81
CA HIS A 251 8.30 16.38 4.00
C HIS A 251 8.56 14.95 4.42
N GLU A 252 9.80 14.67 4.79
CA GLU A 252 10.10 13.48 5.55
C GLU A 252 9.99 13.81 7.04
N ARG A 253 9.48 12.88 7.84
CA ARG A 253 9.66 12.87 9.29
C ARG A 253 10.15 11.50 9.74
N CYS A 254 11.04 11.50 10.72
CA CYS A 254 11.64 10.28 11.26
C CYS A 254 11.12 10.05 12.69
N TYR A 255 10.77 8.80 12.97
CA TYR A 255 10.41 8.31 14.29
C TYR A 255 11.69 7.86 15.02
N LYS A 256 12.05 8.52 16.12
CA LYS A 256 13.41 8.41 16.67
C LYS A 256 13.60 7.34 17.76
N ASN A 257 12.53 6.75 18.31
CA ASN A 257 12.69 5.80 19.40
C ASN A 257 11.45 4.91 19.62
N HIS A 258 11.66 3.64 20.01
CA HIS A 258 10.58 2.66 20.21
C HIS A 258 9.67 2.97 21.42
N ASN A 259 10.04 3.95 22.24
CA ASN A 259 9.18 4.42 23.32
C ASN A 259 8.10 5.34 22.74
N CYS A 260 6.85 4.86 22.78
CA CYS A 260 5.64 5.40 22.15
C CYS A 260 5.25 6.86 22.49
N TYR A 261 6.10 7.64 23.17
CA TYR A 261 5.78 8.98 23.65
C TYR A 261 6.69 10.09 23.10
N GLU A 262 7.79 9.79 22.40
CA GLU A 262 8.66 10.84 21.85
C GLU A 262 8.14 11.39 20.51
N ALA A 263 8.37 12.69 20.27
CA ALA A 263 7.83 13.42 19.13
C ALA A 263 8.53 13.06 17.80
N TRP A 264 7.78 13.15 16.70
CA TRP A 264 8.35 13.14 15.36
C TRP A 264 9.30 14.33 15.20
N GLU A 265 10.57 14.05 14.94
CA GLU A 265 11.50 15.13 14.60
C GLU A 265 11.25 15.56 13.16
N ALA A 266 11.15 16.88 12.96
CA ALA A 266 11.19 17.45 11.63
C ALA A 266 12.59 17.19 11.06
N THR A 267 12.70 16.23 10.15
CA THR A 267 13.85 16.16 9.26
C THR A 267 13.78 17.33 8.28
N SER A 268 14.94 17.84 7.86
CA SER A 268 15.04 18.90 6.84
C SER A 268 14.16 18.59 5.63
N ALA A 269 13.74 19.64 4.89
CA ALA A 269 13.12 19.45 3.58
C ALA A 269 13.93 18.41 2.78
N LEU A 270 13.24 17.48 2.11
CA LEU A 270 13.89 16.46 1.27
C LEU A 270 14.88 17.11 0.31
N SER A 271 15.89 16.36 -0.13
CA SER A 271 16.87 16.84 -1.12
C SER A 271 16.16 17.54 -2.30
N ALA A 272 16.83 18.54 -2.88
CA ALA A 272 16.26 19.34 -3.98
C ALA A 272 15.72 18.49 -5.15
N SER A 273 16.26 17.28 -5.33
CA SER A 273 15.81 16.27 -6.30
C SER A 273 14.38 15.77 -6.05
N PHE A 274 13.98 15.48 -4.81
CA PHE A 274 12.58 15.12 -4.49
C PHE A 274 11.69 16.37 -4.37
N GLY A 275 12.25 17.49 -3.92
CA GLY A 275 11.56 18.79 -3.90
C GLY A 275 11.14 19.27 -5.30
N ARG A 276 11.79 18.81 -6.37
CA ARG A 276 11.39 19.05 -7.78
C ARG A 276 10.22 18.19 -8.26
N ILE A 277 9.80 17.17 -7.51
CA ILE A 277 8.50 16.51 -7.67
C ILE A 277 7.37 17.47 -7.20
N SER A 278 7.72 18.66 -6.67
CA SER A 278 6.77 19.77 -6.50
C SER A 278 6.00 20.00 -7.79
N HIS A 279 4.68 19.85 -7.66
CA HIS A 279 3.75 20.09 -8.74
C HIS A 279 4.01 21.44 -9.40
N THR A 280 4.09 21.43 -10.73
CA THR A 280 3.71 22.61 -11.51
C THR A 280 2.20 22.77 -11.39
N PRO A 281 1.66 23.87 -10.84
CA PRO A 281 0.22 24.06 -10.60
C PRO A 281 -0.59 24.33 -11.89
N TYR A 282 -0.06 23.97 -13.06
CA TYR A 282 -0.62 24.40 -14.35
C TYR A 282 -1.75 23.52 -14.88
N HIS A 283 -2.17 22.46 -14.19
CA HIS A 283 -3.27 21.59 -14.65
C HIS A 283 -4.39 21.41 -13.63
N ARG A 284 -5.62 21.33 -14.15
CA ARG A 284 -6.93 21.20 -13.47
C ARG A 284 -7.11 19.99 -12.55
N VAL A 285 -6.05 19.23 -12.27
CA VAL A 285 -6.12 18.08 -11.38
C VAL A 285 -6.03 18.59 -9.95
N LEU A 286 -7.19 18.93 -9.37
CA LEU A 286 -7.35 19.22 -7.94
C LEU A 286 -7.05 17.99 -7.06
N ALA A 287 -6.80 16.82 -7.65
CA ALA A 287 -6.46 15.59 -6.97
C ALA A 287 -4.94 15.44 -6.83
N THR A 288 -4.52 15.20 -5.60
CA THR A 288 -3.15 14.93 -5.15
C THR A 288 -2.43 13.90 -6.04
N ASN A 289 -1.24 14.22 -6.58
CA ASN A 289 -0.36 13.22 -7.22
C ASN A 289 -0.19 12.00 -6.30
N PRO A 290 -0.45 10.77 -6.78
CA PRO A 290 -0.25 9.57 -6.00
C PRO A 290 1.25 9.27 -5.97
N ILE A 291 1.99 9.82 -5.02
CA ILE A 291 3.32 9.28 -4.71
C ILE A 291 3.08 8.04 -3.88
N THR A 292 3.65 6.92 -4.32
CA THR A 292 3.64 5.67 -3.57
C THR A 292 5.09 5.25 -3.32
N VAL A 293 5.63 5.64 -2.16
CA VAL A 293 6.92 5.10 -1.71
C VAL A 293 6.67 3.80 -0.97
N LEU A 294 7.54 2.83 -1.22
CA LEU A 294 7.69 1.64 -0.41
C LEU A 294 9.05 1.74 0.32
N THR A 295 9.14 1.18 1.52
CA THR A 295 10.40 0.57 1.95
C THR A 295 10.32 -0.92 1.74
N VAL A 296 11.36 -1.48 1.10
CA VAL A 296 11.65 -2.90 1.16
C VAL A 296 11.86 -3.29 2.62
N LEU A 297 10.79 -3.73 3.29
CA LEU A 297 10.85 -4.26 4.64
C LEU A 297 11.32 -5.71 4.56
N SER A 298 12.54 -5.93 5.04
CA SER A 298 13.17 -7.21 5.42
C SER A 298 13.73 -8.12 4.31
N GLN A 299 15.06 -8.08 4.10
CA GLN A 299 15.99 -9.22 4.26
C GLN A 299 17.47 -8.77 4.15
N PRO A 300 18.43 -9.52 4.71
CA PRO A 300 19.80 -9.04 5.03
C PRO A 300 20.80 -9.06 3.85
N SER A 301 20.36 -9.23 2.61
CA SER A 301 21.27 -9.43 1.47
C SER A 301 21.47 -8.15 0.65
N ASN A 302 22.54 -7.41 0.98
CA ASN A 302 23.38 -6.53 0.12
C ASN A 302 22.73 -5.45 -0.78
N SER A 303 21.41 -5.25 -0.76
CA SER A 303 20.79 -4.10 -1.42
C SER A 303 20.25 -3.15 -0.34
N HIS A 304 21.00 -2.09 -0.10
CA HIS A 304 20.66 -1.03 0.87
C HIS A 304 19.73 0.04 0.26
N ASP A 305 19.18 -0.21 -0.93
CA ASP A 305 18.43 0.79 -1.67
C ASP A 305 16.95 0.76 -1.24
N ILE A 306 16.45 1.90 -0.76
CA ILE A 306 15.01 2.12 -0.51
C ILE A 306 14.37 2.46 -1.84
N GLU A 307 13.30 1.76 -2.23
CA GLU A 307 12.74 1.82 -3.58
C GLU A 307 11.33 2.43 -3.59
N ALA A 308 11.07 3.41 -4.46
CA ALA A 308 9.78 4.05 -4.61
C ALA A 308 9.24 3.94 -6.04
N ILE A 309 7.91 3.88 -6.18
CA ILE A 309 7.23 4.11 -7.45
C ILE A 309 6.60 5.50 -7.42
N VAL A 310 7.05 6.34 -8.35
CA VAL A 310 6.58 7.72 -8.49
C VAL A 310 5.86 7.86 -9.82
N PHE A 311 4.64 8.36 -9.76
CA PHE A 311 3.87 8.71 -10.93
C PHE A 311 4.18 10.17 -11.31
N HIS A 312 4.82 10.35 -12.46
CA HIS A 312 5.26 11.64 -12.95
C HIS A 312 4.35 12.09 -14.11
N PRO A 313 3.71 13.27 -14.06
CA PRO A 313 2.89 13.75 -15.16
C PRO A 313 3.75 14.09 -16.38
N CYS A 314 3.30 13.73 -17.58
CA CYS A 314 4.05 13.86 -18.82
C CYS A 314 3.22 14.59 -19.88
N GLY A 315 3.53 15.87 -20.10
CA GLY A 315 3.02 16.66 -21.23
C GLY A 315 2.04 17.77 -20.85
N MET A 316 1.77 18.64 -21.83
CA MET A 316 0.81 19.76 -21.74
C MET A 316 -0.53 19.47 -22.44
N GLY A 317 -0.74 18.22 -22.87
CA GLY A 317 -1.93 17.81 -23.63
C GLY A 317 -3.17 17.59 -22.74
N PRO A 318 -4.37 17.50 -23.34
CA PRO A 318 -5.63 17.26 -22.62
C PRO A 318 -5.77 15.82 -22.09
N GLN A 319 -4.84 14.93 -22.43
CA GLN A 319 -4.79 13.58 -21.87
C GLN A 319 -3.82 13.60 -20.69
N ASP A 320 -4.32 13.25 -19.50
CA ASP A 320 -3.52 13.06 -18.29
C ASP A 320 -2.55 11.88 -18.50
N ALA A 321 -1.44 12.13 -19.17
CA ALA A 321 -0.40 11.16 -19.41
C ALA A 321 0.60 11.18 -18.25
N TRP A 322 1.05 10.00 -17.85
CA TRP A 322 1.96 9.79 -16.73
C TRP A 322 3.08 8.84 -17.11
N MET A 323 4.26 9.05 -16.58
CA MET A 323 5.31 8.05 -16.48
C MET A 323 5.30 7.43 -15.10
N VAL A 324 5.58 6.13 -15.04
CA VAL A 324 5.80 5.43 -13.78
C VAL A 324 7.30 5.22 -13.64
N LEU A 325 7.89 5.93 -12.68
CA LEU A 325 9.32 5.94 -12.44
C LEU A 325 9.64 5.14 -11.18
N GLN A 326 10.68 4.34 -11.27
CA GLN A 326 11.31 3.72 -10.10
C GLN A 326 12.40 4.66 -9.59
N TRP A 327 12.32 5.03 -8.32
CA TRP A 327 13.35 5.80 -7.63
C TRP A 327 14.01 4.94 -6.57
N SER A 328 15.32 5.10 -6.39
CA SER A 328 16.04 4.50 -5.27
C SER A 328 16.68 5.58 -4.41
N PHE A 329 16.66 5.40 -3.10
CA PHE A 329 17.48 6.19 -2.18
C PHE A 329 18.91 5.63 -2.21
N SER A 330 19.87 6.46 -2.61
CA SER A 330 21.29 6.12 -2.60
C SER A 330 21.87 6.38 -1.21
N PRO A 331 22.36 5.37 -0.48
CA PRO A 331 22.96 5.57 0.84
C PRO A 331 24.20 6.47 0.79
N ASP A 332 24.99 6.38 -0.29
CA ASP A 332 26.24 7.12 -0.46
C ASP A 332 26.01 8.62 -0.63
N THR A 333 25.05 8.99 -1.47
CA THR A 333 24.72 10.40 -1.75
C THR A 333 23.69 10.96 -0.78
N LYS A 334 22.95 10.09 -0.08
CA LYS A 334 21.76 10.43 0.71
C LYS A 334 20.68 11.13 -0.13
N GLU A 335 20.65 10.83 -1.42
CA GLU A 335 19.69 11.39 -2.35
C GLU A 335 18.83 10.31 -2.99
N TRP A 336 17.60 10.69 -3.32
CA TRP A 336 16.73 9.91 -4.17
C TRP A 336 17.10 10.14 -5.63
N VAL A 337 17.30 9.05 -6.37
CA VAL A 337 17.65 9.07 -7.79
C VAL A 337 16.67 8.24 -8.60
N VAL A 338 16.28 8.73 -9.79
CA VAL A 338 15.53 7.94 -10.76
C VAL A 338 16.43 6.80 -11.24
N ARG A 339 15.96 5.57 -11.09
CA ARG A 339 16.72 4.37 -11.41
C ARG A 339 16.20 3.63 -12.62
N ASN A 340 14.89 3.63 -12.83
CA ASN A 340 14.30 2.98 -13.98
C ASN A 340 12.97 3.63 -14.39
N VAL A 341 12.54 3.34 -15.60
CA VAL A 341 11.18 3.62 -16.09
C VAL A 341 10.41 2.31 -16.03
N VAL A 342 9.39 2.26 -15.17
CA VAL A 342 8.48 1.10 -15.05
C VAL A 342 7.52 1.09 -16.24
N LEU A 343 6.87 2.23 -16.49
CA LEU A 343 6.01 2.45 -17.65
C LEU A 343 6.31 3.82 -18.25
N PRO A 344 6.68 3.88 -19.55
CA PRO A 344 7.01 5.14 -20.21
C PRO A 344 5.78 6.00 -20.50
N LEU A 345 4.58 5.41 -20.50
CA LEU A 345 3.32 6.12 -20.71
C LEU A 345 2.16 5.35 -20.07
N VAL A 346 1.40 6.05 -19.23
CA VAL A 346 0.13 5.62 -18.64
C VAL A 346 -0.88 6.72 -18.90
N ILE A 347 -2.03 6.39 -19.46
CA ILE A 347 -3.08 7.36 -19.76
C ILE A 347 -4.15 7.31 -18.66
N GLY A 348 -4.55 8.50 -18.20
CA GLY A 348 -5.46 8.71 -17.09
C GLY A 348 -4.75 8.61 -15.74
N MET A 349 -5.15 9.44 -14.77
CA MET A 349 -4.56 9.44 -13.43
C MET A 349 -4.66 8.05 -12.78
N PRO A 350 -3.55 7.40 -12.40
CA PRO A 350 -3.56 6.10 -11.74
C PRO A 350 -4.00 6.29 -10.27
N LEU A 351 -5.29 6.56 -10.08
CA LEU A 351 -5.98 6.60 -8.79
C LEU A 351 -5.81 5.27 -8.10
#